data_AF-A0A399I7E7-F1
#
_entry.id   AF-A0A399I7E7-F1
#
_cell.length_a   1.000
_cell.length_b   1.000
_cell.length_c   1.000
_cell.angle_alpha   90.00
_cell.angle_beta   90.00
_cell.angle_gamma   90.00
#
_symmetry.space_group_name_H-M   'P 1'
#
loop_
_entity.id
_entity.type
_entity.pdbx_description
1 polymer ?
#
loop_
_entity_poly.entity_id
_entity_poly.type
_entity_poly.pdbx_seq_one_letter_code
_entity_poly.pdbx_strand_id
1 'polypeptide(L)'
;MPRLIAGNQSLQVSPLQGELVPLIAYTAVAVLLIGVLLLAAWWLGARRTSDVKGEAYESGVIPTGTARLAYPVPFYLVAIFFIVFDVEAVFIFAWAVVWDDLGLPGLIHITFFIVVLLLGLVWLLLKGGLDWGPSQTVQRSTNPEP
;
A
#
# COMPACT_ATOMS: atom_id res chain seq x y z
N MET A 1 51.42 -0.97 43.50
CA MET A 1 50.03 -1.16 43.99
C MET A 1 49.08 -1.03 42.81
N PRO A 2 48.34 -2.06 42.42
CA PRO A 2 47.41 -2.02 41.30
C PRO A 2 46.07 -1.44 41.78
N ARG A 3 45.51 -0.46 41.08
CA ARG A 3 44.11 -0.06 41.27
C ARG A 3 43.26 -0.71 40.19
N LEU A 4 42.48 -1.68 40.62
CA LEU A 4 41.30 -2.21 39.95
C LEU A 4 40.33 -1.05 39.72
N ILE A 5 40.25 -0.53 38.50
CA ILE A 5 39.10 0.26 38.09
C ILE A 5 38.10 -0.75 37.54
N ALA A 6 37.17 -1.11 38.42
CA ALA A 6 35.99 -1.88 38.09
C ALA A 6 35.35 -1.30 36.83
N GLY A 7 35.07 -2.18 35.87
CA GLY A 7 34.46 -1.83 34.60
C GLY A 7 33.18 -1.04 34.82
N ASN A 8 33.18 0.22 34.40
CA ASN A 8 31.97 0.86 33.95
C ASN A 8 31.57 0.14 32.65
N GLN A 9 30.89 -1.00 32.79
CA GLN A 9 30.05 -1.54 31.74
C GLN A 9 28.84 -0.62 31.61
N SER A 10 29.09 0.59 31.10
CA SER A 10 28.07 1.56 30.77
C SER A 10 27.15 0.89 29.76
N LEU A 11 25.99 0.47 30.25
CA LEU A 11 24.77 0.11 29.53
C LEU A 11 25.00 0.00 28.01
N GLN A 12 25.57 -1.12 27.56
CA GLN A 12 25.56 -1.47 26.14
C GLN A 12 24.10 -1.81 25.81
N VAL A 13 23.26 -0.77 25.67
CA VAL A 13 22.00 -0.89 24.93
C VAL A 13 22.41 -1.42 23.57
N SER A 14 21.88 -2.59 23.21
CA SER A 14 22.22 -3.19 21.93
C SER A 14 21.92 -2.15 20.83
N PRO A 15 22.72 -2.06 19.77
CA PRO A 15 22.52 -1.04 18.72
C PRO A 15 21.07 -1.06 18.17
N LEU A 16 20.46 -2.25 18.12
CA LEU A 16 19.05 -2.43 17.79
C LEU A 16 18.09 -1.79 18.82
N GLN A 17 18.35 -1.89 20.12
CA GLN A 17 17.55 -1.22 21.14
C GLN A 17 17.69 0.31 21.06
N GLY A 18 18.89 0.82 20.76
CA GLY A 18 19.13 2.25 20.59
C GLY A 18 18.37 2.88 19.42
N GLU A 19 18.18 2.14 18.33
CA GLU A 19 17.51 2.60 17.10
C GLU A 19 16.00 2.31 17.08
N LEU A 20 15.55 1.19 17.66
CA LEU A 20 14.13 0.84 17.71
C LEU A 20 13.35 1.72 18.69
N VAL A 21 13.95 2.12 19.81
CA VAL A 21 13.31 2.99 20.81
C VAL A 21 12.83 4.32 20.23
N PRO A 22 13.65 5.11 19.50
CA PRO A 22 13.19 6.36 18.90
C PRO A 22 12.14 6.13 17.80
N LEU A 23 12.26 5.06 17.01
CA LEU A 23 11.25 4.70 16.01
C LEU A 23 9.89 4.43 16.66
N ILE A 24 9.85 3.57 17.68
CA ILE A 24 8.64 3.21 18.41
C ILE A 24 8.06 4.43 19.12
N ALA A 25 8.91 5.24 19.76
CA ALA A 25 8.48 6.46 20.43
C ALA A 25 7.84 7.45 19.45
N TYR A 26 8.45 7.67 18.28
CA TYR A 26 7.90 8.52 17.24
C TYR A 26 6.55 8.01 16.74
N THR A 27 6.45 6.73 16.40
CA THR A 27 5.18 6.12 15.94
C THR A 27 4.10 6.22 17.03
N ALA A 28 4.44 5.98 18.29
CA ALA A 28 3.50 6.10 19.40
C ALA A 28 2.99 7.54 19.58
N VAL A 29 3.88 8.53 19.51
CA VAL A 29 3.49 9.94 19.59
C VAL A 29 2.62 10.34 18.41
N ALA A 30 2.93 9.90 17.19
CA ALA A 30 2.13 10.18 16.00
C ALA A 30 0.71 9.60 16.12
N VAL A 31 0.58 8.34 16.52
CA VAL A 31 -0.72 7.69 16.74
C VAL A 31 -1.49 8.37 17.88
N LEU A 32 -0.81 8.70 18.98
CA LEU A 32 -1.41 9.41 20.10
C LEU A 32 -1.95 10.78 19.68
N LEU A 33 -1.16 11.53 18.91
CA LEU A 33 -1.56 12.84 18.40
C LEU A 33 -2.80 12.73 17.51
N ILE A 34 -2.81 11.79 16.56
CA ILE A 34 -3.98 11.53 15.71
C ILE A 34 -5.20 11.17 16.58
N GLY A 35 -5.01 10.30 17.57
CA GLY A 35 -6.07 9.92 18.51
C GLY A 35 -6.63 11.11 19.30
N VAL A 36 -5.76 11.96 19.86
CA VAL A 36 -6.16 13.16 20.60
C VAL A 36 -6.90 14.14 19.69
N LEU A 37 -6.44 14.34 18.45
CA LEU A 37 -7.12 15.22 17.49
C LEU A 37 -8.50 14.70 17.11
N LEU A 38 -8.65 13.39 16.88
CA LEU A 38 -9.96 12.78 16.60
C LEU A 38 -10.89 12.88 17.81
N LEU A 39 -10.39 12.66 19.03
CA LEU A 39 -11.16 12.83 20.26
C LEU A 39 -11.58 14.28 20.49
N ALA A 40 -10.67 15.24 20.26
CA ALA A 40 -10.95 16.65 20.34
C ALA A 40 -12.00 17.07 19.30
N ALA A 41 -11.89 16.60 18.04
CA ALA A 41 -12.87 16.85 17.00
C ALA A 41 -14.26 16.28 17.37
N TRP A 42 -14.31 15.08 17.96
CA TRP A 42 -15.56 14.47 18.43
C TRP A 42 -16.16 15.16 19.66
N TRP A 43 -15.32 15.72 20.54
CA TRP A 43 -15.76 16.44 21.74
C TRP A 43 -16.24 17.86 21.42
N LEU A 44 -15.48 18.60 20.60
CA LEU A 44 -15.80 19.98 20.21
C LEU A 44 -16.83 20.06 19.08
N GLY A 45 -16.98 18.99 18.28
CA GLY A 45 -17.88 18.95 17.14
C GLY A 45 -19.37 19.07 17.53
N ALA A 46 -20.10 19.96 16.86
CA ALA A 46 -21.54 20.11 17.07
C ALA A 46 -22.29 18.84 16.59
N ARG A 47 -22.89 18.13 17.56
CA ARG A 47 -23.60 16.85 17.32
C ARG A 47 -25.01 17.04 16.77
N ARG A 48 -25.16 17.75 15.66
CA ARG A 48 -26.44 17.78 14.94
C ARG A 48 -26.62 16.47 14.19
N THR A 49 -27.52 15.63 14.71
CA THR A 49 -28.05 14.45 14.04
C THR A 49 -29.37 14.83 13.38
N SER A 50 -29.51 14.51 12.11
CA SER A 50 -30.75 14.67 11.34
C SER A 50 -30.77 13.57 10.30
N ASP A 51 -31.94 13.00 10.02
CA ASP A 51 -32.06 11.84 9.12
C ASP A 51 -31.41 12.10 7.76
N VAL A 52 -31.63 13.30 7.19
CA VAL A 52 -31.03 13.76 5.92
C VAL A 52 -29.50 13.81 5.93
N LYS A 53 -28.87 14.04 7.10
CA LYS A 53 -27.39 14.07 7.23
C LYS A 53 -26.79 12.66 7.26
N GLY A 54 -27.60 11.65 7.60
CA GLY A 54 -27.20 10.24 7.61
C GLY A 54 -27.39 9.54 6.27
N GLU A 55 -28.09 10.17 5.32
CA GLU A 55 -28.31 9.63 3.98
C GLU A 55 -27.05 9.77 3.08
N ALA A 56 -26.89 8.86 2.14
CA ALA A 56 -25.82 8.92 1.16
C ALA A 56 -25.98 10.15 0.26
N TYR A 57 -24.89 10.86 0.02
CA TYR A 57 -24.91 12.03 -0.84
C TYR A 57 -25.05 11.62 -2.31
N GLU A 58 -26.20 11.93 -2.93
CA GLU A 58 -26.46 11.71 -4.36
C GLU A 58 -26.81 13.02 -5.12
N SER A 59 -26.13 14.13 -4.78
CA SER A 59 -26.35 15.44 -5.43
C SER A 59 -27.81 15.91 -5.46
N GLY A 60 -28.61 15.53 -4.45
CA GLY A 60 -30.02 15.89 -4.31
C GLY A 60 -31.02 14.85 -4.83
N VAL A 61 -30.55 13.68 -5.28
CA VAL A 61 -31.41 12.54 -5.65
C VAL A 61 -31.55 11.59 -4.46
N ILE A 62 -32.69 10.90 -4.36
CA ILE A 62 -32.89 9.87 -3.33
C ILE A 62 -32.12 8.61 -3.78
N PRO A 63 -31.26 8.03 -2.92
CA PRO A 63 -30.52 6.83 -3.27
C PRO A 63 -31.47 5.69 -3.65
N THR A 64 -31.36 5.26 -4.91
CA THR A 64 -32.21 4.20 -5.47
C THR A 64 -31.35 3.06 -6.02
N GLY A 65 -31.76 1.83 -5.71
CA GLY A 65 -31.09 0.62 -6.19
C GLY A 65 -30.09 0.03 -5.20
N THR A 66 -29.31 -0.96 -5.69
CA THR A 66 -28.29 -1.63 -4.88
C THR A 66 -26.91 -1.06 -5.20
N ALA A 67 -26.12 -0.72 -4.18
CA ALA A 67 -24.75 -0.20 -4.33
C ALA A 67 -23.72 -1.25 -4.84
N ARG A 68 -24.19 -2.33 -5.47
CA ARG A 68 -23.35 -3.40 -5.99
C ARG A 68 -22.98 -3.08 -7.43
N LEU A 69 -21.95 -2.26 -7.59
CA LEU A 69 -21.29 -2.13 -8.90
C LEU A 69 -20.47 -3.41 -9.15
N ALA A 70 -20.68 -4.04 -10.30
CA ALA A 70 -19.73 -5.02 -10.82
C ALA A 70 -18.42 -4.27 -11.08
N TYR A 71 -17.43 -4.46 -10.19
CA TYR A 71 -16.14 -3.80 -10.34
C TYR A 71 -15.48 -4.25 -11.66
N PRO A 72 -14.94 -3.31 -12.45
CA PRO A 72 -14.18 -3.65 -13.64
C PRO A 72 -13.08 -4.66 -13.31
N VAL A 73 -13.03 -5.76 -14.07
CA VAL A 73 -11.94 -6.76 -14.07
C VAL A 73 -10.52 -6.18 -14.02
N PRO A 74 -10.17 -5.03 -14.66
CA PRO A 74 -8.82 -4.47 -14.59
C PRO A 74 -8.28 -4.20 -13.17
N PHE A 75 -9.14 -3.86 -12.19
CA PHE A 75 -8.68 -3.63 -10.81
C PHE A 75 -8.02 -4.87 -10.19
N TYR A 76 -8.58 -6.04 -10.47
CA TYR A 76 -8.05 -7.31 -9.98
C TYR A 76 -6.71 -7.67 -10.64
N LEU A 77 -6.59 -7.43 -11.95
CA LEU A 77 -5.34 -7.69 -12.70
C LEU A 77 -4.19 -6.82 -12.19
N VAL A 78 -4.45 -5.54 -11.90
CA VAL A 78 -3.47 -4.64 -11.27
C VAL A 78 -3.08 -5.11 -9.88
N ALA A 79 -4.04 -5.54 -9.06
CA ALA A 79 -3.76 -6.02 -7.70
C ALA A 79 -2.87 -7.27 -7.69
N ILE A 80 -3.14 -8.25 -8.56
CA ILE A 80 -2.28 -9.44 -8.67
C ILE A 80 -0.90 -9.07 -9.21
N PHE A 81 -0.82 -8.23 -10.24
CA PHE A 81 0.45 -7.79 -10.78
C PHE A 81 1.29 -7.05 -9.72
N PHE A 82 0.65 -6.21 -8.90
CA PHE A 82 1.30 -5.53 -7.78
C PHE A 82 1.86 -6.52 -6.76
N ILE A 83 1.08 -7.54 -6.35
CA ILE A 83 1.55 -8.56 -5.39
C ILE A 83 2.75 -9.32 -5.95
N VAL A 84 2.70 -9.73 -7.22
CA VAL A 84 3.81 -10.46 -7.86
C VAL A 84 5.05 -9.56 -7.96
N PHE A 85 4.90 -8.32 -8.43
CA PHE A 85 6.02 -7.38 -8.53
C PHE A 85 6.62 -7.01 -7.17
N ASP A 86 5.80 -6.88 -6.12
CA ASP A 86 6.25 -6.59 -4.75
C ASP A 86 7.11 -7.74 -4.18
N VAL A 87 6.67 -9.00 -4.36
CA VAL A 87 7.45 -10.17 -3.99
C VAL A 87 8.80 -10.23 -4.74
N GLU A 88 8.80 -9.81 -5.99
CA GLU A 88 10.00 -9.80 -6.84
C GLU A 88 11.00 -8.72 -6.41
N ALA A 89 10.51 -7.56 -5.95
CA ALA A 89 11.35 -6.54 -5.34
C ALA A 89 12.06 -7.06 -4.08
N VAL A 90 11.40 -7.91 -3.27
CA VAL A 90 12.04 -8.56 -2.11
C VAL A 90 13.18 -9.49 -2.54
N PHE A 91 13.02 -10.24 -3.63
CA PHE A 91 14.11 -11.09 -4.15
C PHE A 91 15.30 -10.28 -4.68
N ILE A 92 15.03 -9.18 -5.40
CA ILE A 92 16.07 -8.24 -5.86
C ILE A 92 16.81 -7.66 -4.66
N PHE A 93 16.10 -7.25 -3.61
CA PHE A 93 16.71 -6.70 -2.40
C PHE A 93 17.56 -7.75 -1.67
N ALA A 94 17.06 -8.98 -1.52
CA ALA A 94 17.79 -10.07 -0.89
C ALA A 94 19.11 -10.35 -1.63
N TRP A 95 19.09 -10.43 -2.96
CA TRP A 95 20.30 -10.57 -3.77
C TRP A 95 21.23 -9.35 -3.66
N ALA A 96 20.69 -8.13 -3.64
CA ALA A 96 21.49 -6.91 -3.54
C ALA A 96 22.30 -6.85 -2.23
N VAL A 97 21.73 -7.37 -1.13
CA VAL A 97 22.41 -7.46 0.18
C VAL A 97 23.59 -8.44 0.16
N VAL A 98 23.54 -9.50 -0.65
CA VAL A 98 24.57 -10.57 -0.71
C VAL A 98 25.34 -10.58 -2.05
N TRP A 99 25.36 -9.45 -2.76
CA TRP A 99 25.97 -9.34 -4.08
C TRP A 99 27.44 -9.81 -4.10
N ASP A 100 28.17 -9.54 -3.02
CA ASP A 100 29.59 -9.88 -2.89
C ASP A 100 29.85 -11.40 -2.94
N ASP A 101 28.90 -12.21 -2.46
CA ASP A 101 29.01 -13.67 -2.43
C ASP A 101 28.49 -14.32 -3.73
N LEU A 102 27.46 -13.74 -4.34
CA LEU A 102 26.75 -14.33 -5.50
C LEU A 102 27.28 -13.85 -6.85
N GLY A 103 27.85 -12.65 -6.93
CA GLY A 103 28.45 -12.05 -8.13
C GLY A 103 27.63 -12.24 -9.42
N LEU A 104 28.32 -12.53 -10.52
CA LEU A 104 27.73 -12.68 -11.86
C LEU A 104 26.63 -13.76 -11.95
N PRO A 105 26.78 -14.95 -11.33
CA PRO A 105 25.67 -15.91 -11.27
C PRO A 105 24.39 -15.32 -10.68
N GLY A 106 24.47 -14.57 -9.58
CA GLY A 106 23.31 -13.91 -8.99
C GLY A 106 22.68 -12.88 -9.94
N LEU A 107 23.50 -12.12 -10.67
CA LEU A 107 23.02 -11.14 -11.65
C LEU A 107 22.16 -11.80 -12.74
N ILE A 108 22.58 -12.96 -13.25
CA ILE A 108 21.84 -13.69 -14.28
C ILE A 108 20.46 -14.11 -13.75
N HIS A 109 20.38 -14.62 -12.52
CA HIS A 109 19.11 -15.04 -11.91
C HIS A 109 18.17 -13.85 -11.73
N ILE A 110 18.63 -12.75 -11.14
CA ILE A 110 17.80 -11.55 -10.95
C ILE A 110 17.38 -10.93 -12.29
N THR A 111 18.27 -10.89 -13.27
CA THR A 111 17.94 -10.39 -14.61
C THR A 111 16.87 -11.25 -15.27
N PHE A 112 16.95 -12.59 -15.13
CA PHE A 112 15.94 -13.50 -15.64
C PHE A 112 14.57 -13.24 -15.02
N PHE A 113 14.49 -13.09 -13.70
CA PHE A 113 13.25 -12.76 -12.98
C PHE A 113 12.63 -11.44 -13.47
N ILE A 114 13.44 -10.38 -13.57
CA ILE A 114 12.99 -9.07 -14.06
C ILE A 114 12.43 -9.18 -15.49
N VAL A 115 13.14 -9.89 -16.39
CA VAL A 115 12.70 -10.05 -17.78
C VAL A 115 11.36 -10.79 -17.87
N VAL A 116 11.16 -11.86 -17.09
CA VAL A 116 9.90 -12.62 -17.08
C VAL A 116 8.73 -11.73 -16.65
N LEU A 117 8.89 -10.90 -15.62
CA LEU A 117 7.84 -9.96 -15.19
C LEU A 117 7.58 -8.86 -16.19
N LEU A 118 8.64 -8.29 -16.80
CA LEU A 118 8.50 -7.28 -17.83
C LEU A 118 7.72 -7.82 -19.03
N LEU A 119 7.96 -9.07 -19.43
CA LEU A 119 7.19 -9.74 -20.46
C LEU A 119 5.72 -9.90 -20.06
N GLY A 120 5.44 -10.29 -18.81
CA GLY A 120 4.09 -10.35 -18.27
C GLY A 120 3.38 -9.00 -18.26
N LEU A 121 4.07 -7.93 -17.85
CA LEU A 121 3.56 -6.56 -17.85
C LEU A 121 3.27 -6.06 -19.27
N VAL A 122 4.22 -6.22 -20.18
CA VAL A 122 4.04 -5.83 -21.60
C VAL A 122 2.86 -6.58 -22.20
N TRP A 123 2.73 -7.88 -21.94
CA TRP A 123 1.60 -8.66 -22.42
C TRP A 123 0.26 -8.15 -21.87
N LEU A 124 0.19 -7.83 -20.57
CA LEU A 124 -1.00 -7.29 -19.93
C LEU A 124 -1.40 -5.93 -20.52
N LEU A 125 -0.41 -5.05 -20.74
CA LEU A 125 -0.61 -3.75 -21.38
C LEU A 125 -1.13 -3.91 -22.80
N LEU A 126 -0.54 -4.82 -23.59
CA LEU A 126 -0.98 -5.10 -24.96
C LEU A 126 -2.40 -5.69 -25.03
N LYS A 127 -2.84 -6.40 -24.00
CA LYS A 127 -4.19 -6.99 -23.93
C LYS A 127 -5.26 -6.04 -23.41
N GLY A 128 -4.94 -4.78 -23.17
CA GLY A 128 -5.90 -3.82 -22.63
C GLY A 128 -6.34 -4.19 -21.21
N GLY A 129 -5.53 -4.96 -20.47
CA GLY A 129 -5.80 -5.28 -19.06
C GLY A 129 -5.76 -4.05 -18.15
N LEU A 130 -5.33 -2.91 -18.70
CA LEU A 130 -5.29 -1.59 -18.07
C LEU A 130 -6.22 -0.58 -18.77
N ASP A 131 -7.15 -1.04 -19.61
CA ASP A 131 -8.13 -0.14 -20.24
C ASP A 131 -9.26 0.19 -19.26
N TRP A 132 -9.26 1.45 -18.81
CA TRP A 132 -10.25 1.99 -17.87
C TRP A 132 -11.46 2.63 -18.58
N GLY A 133 -11.57 2.45 -19.89
CA GLY A 133 -12.63 3.05 -20.72
C GLY A 133 -13.99 2.35 -20.56
N PRO A 134 -15.12 3.06 -20.78
CA PRO A 134 -16.44 2.43 -20.80
C PRO A 134 -16.48 1.31 -21.84
N SER A 135 -16.85 0.09 -21.43
CA SER A 135 -17.12 -0.99 -22.37
C SER A 135 -18.31 -0.59 -23.25
N GLN A 136 -18.10 -0.47 -24.57
CA GLN A 136 -19.10 0.00 -25.55
C GLN A 136 -20.42 -0.80 -25.57
N THR A 137 -20.48 -1.94 -24.87
CA THR A 137 -21.67 -2.77 -24.70
C THR A 137 -22.86 -2.01 -24.10
N VAL A 138 -22.62 -0.99 -23.24
CA VAL A 138 -23.70 -0.18 -22.63
C VAL A 138 -24.20 0.93 -23.56
N GLN A 139 -23.38 1.40 -24.50
CA GLN A 139 -23.72 2.55 -25.34
C GLN A 139 -24.67 2.20 -26.51
N ARG A 140 -24.82 0.90 -26.82
CA ARG A 140 -25.65 0.42 -27.94
C ARG A 140 -27.15 0.36 -27.64
N SER A 141 -27.55 0.39 -26.36
CA SER A 141 -28.98 0.30 -25.97
C SER A 141 -29.65 1.65 -25.74
N THR A 142 -28.91 2.77 -25.73
CA THR A 142 -29.46 4.11 -25.46
C THR A 142 -29.54 5.02 -26.68
N ASN A 143 -29.29 4.50 -27.89
CA ASN A 143 -29.49 5.27 -29.11
C ASN A 143 -30.81 4.80 -29.76
N PRO A 144 -31.94 5.52 -29.58
CA PRO A 144 -33.10 5.28 -30.42
C PRO A 144 -32.72 5.65 -31.85
N GLU A 145 -32.87 4.71 -32.78
CA GLU A 145 -32.77 5.01 -34.21
C GLU A 145 -33.79 6.10 -34.60
N PRO A 146 -33.47 6.99 -35.56
CA PRO A 146 -34.39 8.01 -36.04
C PRO A 146 -35.61 7.43 -36.78
#